data_AF-A0AAF0ZHP5-F1
#
_entry.id   AF-A0AAF0ZHP5-F1
#
_cell.length_a   1.000
_cell.length_b   1.000
_cell.length_c   1.000
_cell.angle_alpha   90.00
_cell.angle_beta   90.00
_cell.angle_gamma   90.00
#
_symmetry.space_group_name_H-M   'P 1'
#
loop_
_entity.id
_entity.type
_entity.pdbx_description
1 polymer ?
#
loop_
_entity_poly.entity_id
_entity_poly.type
_entity_poly.pdbx_seq_one_letter_code
_entity_poly.pdbx_strand_id
1 'polypeptide(L)'
;MLQCGAWENTKSYFKFENWWLDIEGFNDKIKGWWNSFSFIGKPDYVLVAKLKALKEKLKEWSKTAQGNLGTQKQNVLKQLAELEEIQENRTLRPEEITSKQH
;
A
#
# COMPACT_ATOMS: atom_id res chain seq x y z
N MET A 1 15.45 -28.28 -12.66
CA MET A 1 15.61 -26.96 -13.30
C MET A 1 14.27 -26.25 -13.15
N LEU A 2 14.15 -25.29 -12.22
CA LEU A 2 12.89 -24.60 -11.96
C LEU A 2 12.70 -23.55 -13.05
N GLN A 3 11.74 -23.79 -13.94
CA GLN A 3 11.38 -22.88 -15.01
C GLN A 3 10.48 -21.80 -14.41
N CYS A 4 11.07 -20.65 -14.09
CA CYS A 4 10.31 -19.46 -13.75
C CYS A 4 9.69 -18.93 -15.06
N GLY A 5 8.38 -19.09 -15.21
CA GLY A 5 7.63 -18.57 -16.35
C GLY A 5 7.79 -17.05 -16.45
N ALA A 6 7.87 -16.54 -17.67
CA ALA A 6 7.89 -15.10 -17.92
C ALA A 6 6.70 -14.46 -17.21
N TRP A 7 6.98 -13.55 -16.27
CA TRP A 7 5.96 -12.66 -15.69
C TRP A 7 5.45 -11.77 -16.83
N GLU A 8 4.45 -12.26 -17.56
CA GLU A 8 3.79 -11.47 -18.57
C GLU A 8 3.25 -10.21 -17.89
N ASN A 9 3.69 -9.05 -18.37
CA ASN A 9 3.16 -7.75 -17.99
C ASN A 9 1.72 -7.65 -18.54
N THR A 10 0.82 -8.40 -17.92
CA THR A 10 -0.61 -8.32 -18.17
C THR A 10 -1.03 -6.89 -17.82
N LYS A 11 -1.69 -6.21 -18.76
CA LYS A 11 -2.27 -4.87 -18.50
C LYS A 11 -3.07 -4.94 -17.21
N SER A 12 -2.53 -4.38 -16.13
CA SER A 12 -3.16 -4.42 -14.83
C SER A 12 -4.47 -3.64 -14.89
N TYR A 13 -5.58 -4.34 -14.77
CA TYR A 13 -6.89 -3.70 -14.60
C TYR A 13 -6.87 -2.86 -13.32
N PHE A 14 -7.63 -1.77 -13.32
CA PHE A 14 -7.81 -1.00 -12.08
C PHE A 14 -8.39 -1.91 -10.99
N LYS A 15 -7.65 -2.07 -9.90
CA LYS A 15 -8.06 -2.79 -8.70
C LYS A 15 -8.27 -1.79 -7.59
N PHE A 16 -9.39 -1.94 -6.90
CA PHE A 16 -9.61 -1.24 -5.64
C PHE A 16 -8.99 -2.09 -4.53
N GLU A 17 -8.13 -1.49 -3.73
CA GLU A 17 -7.52 -2.18 -2.59
C GLU A 17 -8.31 -1.89 -1.32
N ASN A 18 -8.74 -2.93 -0.60
CA ASN A 18 -9.58 -2.76 0.58
C ASN A 18 -8.91 -1.91 1.68
N TRP A 19 -7.59 -2.02 1.83
CA TRP A 19 -6.84 -1.26 2.84
C TRP A 19 -6.85 0.25 2.58
N TRP A 20 -7.24 0.72 1.39
CA TRP A 20 -7.43 2.16 1.15
C TRP A 20 -8.47 2.77 2.08
N LEU A 21 -9.46 1.98 2.50
CA LEU A 21 -10.49 2.41 3.45
C LEU A 21 -9.92 2.70 4.84
N ASP A 22 -8.79 2.09 5.19
CA ASP A 22 -8.12 2.27 6.48
C ASP A 22 -7.19 3.50 6.49
N ILE A 23 -6.94 4.11 5.33
CA ILE A 23 -6.13 5.33 5.25
C ILE A 23 -6.95 6.52 5.73
N GLU A 24 -6.40 7.24 6.70
CA GLU A 24 -7.00 8.46 7.23
C GLU A 24 -7.30 9.48 6.12
N GLY A 25 -8.52 10.01 6.11
CA GLY A 25 -8.97 10.99 5.11
C GLY A 25 -9.29 10.41 3.73
N PHE A 26 -9.23 9.09 3.52
CA PHE A 26 -9.60 8.47 2.23
C PHE A 26 -11.05 8.79 1.84
N ASN A 27 -11.99 8.60 2.78
CA ASN A 27 -13.41 8.86 2.51
C ASN A 27 -13.69 10.34 2.19
N ASP A 28 -13.05 11.26 2.90
CA ASP A 28 -13.20 12.70 2.65
C ASP A 28 -12.61 13.12 1.31
N LYS A 29 -11.51 12.48 0.89
CA LYS A 29 -10.92 12.66 -0.43
C LYS A 29 -11.87 12.19 -1.54
N ILE A 30 -12.51 11.03 -1.39
CA ILE A 30 -13.52 10.52 -2.34
C ILE A 30 -14.72 11.48 -2.42
N LYS A 31 -15.26 11.92 -1.28
CA LYS A 31 -16.36 12.90 -1.24
C LYS A 31 -15.97 14.21 -1.91
N GLY A 32 -14.76 14.70 -1.64
CA GLY A 32 -14.22 15.91 -2.26
C GLY A 32 -14.18 15.82 -3.78
N TRP A 33 -13.67 14.72 -4.33
CA TRP A 33 -13.67 14.49 -5.78
C TRP A 33 -15.09 14.34 -6.34
N TRP A 34 -15.94 13.57 -5.66
CA TRP A 34 -17.31 13.33 -6.12
C TRP A 34 -18.13 14.62 -6.27
N ASN A 35 -17.95 15.54 -5.31
CA ASN A 35 -18.63 16.83 -5.27
C ASN A 35 -18.00 17.86 -6.20
N SER A 36 -16.72 17.74 -6.56
CA SER A 36 -16.09 18.63 -7.54
C SER A 36 -16.49 18.33 -8.98
N PHE A 37 -16.99 17.12 -9.25
CA PHE A 37 -17.45 16.74 -10.58
C PHE A 37 -18.81 17.34 -10.92
N SER A 38 -18.84 18.14 -11.99
CA SER A 38 -20.07 18.68 -12.60
C SER A 38 -20.20 18.18 -14.04
N PHE A 39 -21.32 17.51 -14.33
CA PHE A 39 -21.66 17.01 -15.66
C PHE A 39 -23.11 17.34 -15.97
N ILE A 40 -23.42 17.64 -17.23
CA ILE A 40 -24.75 17.98 -17.70
C ILE A 40 -25.26 16.86 -18.61
N GLY A 41 -26.48 16.39 -18.40
CA GLY A 41 -27.09 15.35 -19.22
C GLY A 41 -28.15 14.55 -18.47
N LYS A 42 -28.54 13.42 -19.04
CA LYS A 42 -29.45 12.47 -18.40
C LYS A 42 -28.81 11.89 -17.12
N PRO A 43 -29.60 11.53 -16.09
CA PRO A 43 -29.06 11.04 -14.81
C PRO A 43 -28.12 9.82 -14.94
N ASP A 44 -28.43 8.90 -15.85
CA ASP A 44 -27.60 7.73 -16.17
C ASP A 44 -26.23 8.13 -16.74
N TYR A 45 -26.22 9.07 -17.69
CA TYR A 45 -24.99 9.61 -18.26
C TYR A 45 -24.14 10.32 -17.19
N VAL A 46 -24.76 11.16 -16.37
CA VAL A 46 -24.08 11.90 -15.29
C VAL A 46 -23.42 10.92 -14.31
N LEU A 47 -24.12 9.85 -13.93
CA LEU A 47 -23.58 8.82 -13.04
C LEU A 47 -22.37 8.11 -13.66
N VAL A 48 -22.47 7.67 -14.92
CA VAL A 48 -21.37 7.01 -15.63
C VAL A 48 -20.16 7.94 -15.77
N ALA A 49 -20.39 9.23 -16.06
CA ALA A 49 -19.33 10.22 -16.15
C ALA A 49 -18.62 10.44 -14.81
N LYS A 50 -19.37 10.57 -13.71
CA LYS A 50 -18.80 10.68 -12.35
C LYS A 50 -17.98 9.46 -11.97
N LEU A 51 -18.48 8.24 -12.24
CA LEU A 51 -17.74 7.01 -11.93
C LEU A 51 -16.45 6.89 -12.75
N LYS A 52 -16.46 7.27 -14.03
CA LYS A 52 -15.25 7.32 -14.86
C LYS A 52 -14.23 8.32 -14.33
N ALA A 53 -14.67 9.54 -13.99
CA ALA A 53 -13.80 10.56 -13.42
C ALA A 53 -13.20 10.13 -12.07
N LEU A 54 -14.02 9.50 -11.22
CA LEU A 54 -13.57 8.98 -9.92
C LEU A 54 -12.53 7.87 -10.10
N LYS A 55 -12.76 6.95 -11.03
CA LYS A 55 -11.81 5.88 -11.35
C LYS A 55 -10.44 6.43 -11.77
N GLU A 56 -10.40 7.47 -12.60
CA GLU A 56 -9.13 8.08 -13.02
C GLU A 56 -8.42 8.79 -11.87
N LYS A 57 -9.16 9.50 -11.00
CA LYS A 57 -8.59 10.10 -9.78
C LYS A 57 -8.03 9.06 -8.81
N LEU A 58 -8.73 7.95 -8.66
CA LEU A 58 -8.26 6.82 -7.85
C LEU A 58 -6.99 6.19 -8.41
N LYS A 59 -6.87 6.03 -9.74
CA LYS A 59 -5.63 5.53 -10.37
C LYS A 59 -4.44 6.46 -10.18
N GLU A 60 -4.67 7.77 -10.27
CA GLU A 60 -3.63 8.77 -10.04
C GLU A 60 -3.15 8.69 -8.59
N TRP A 61 -4.09 8.69 -7.65
CA TRP A 61 -3.79 8.61 -6.24
C TRP A 61 -3.17 7.27 -5.83
N SER A 62 -3.62 6.14 -6.40
CA SER A 62 -3.09 4.82 -6.05
C SER A 62 -1.60 4.69 -6.35
N LYS A 63 -1.11 5.33 -7.44
CA LYS A 63 0.33 5.37 -7.75
C LYS A 63 1.12 6.07 -6.65
N THR A 64 0.60 7.18 -6.14
CA THR A 64 1.24 7.93 -5.05
C THR A 64 1.14 7.18 -3.71
N ALA A 65 -0.01 6.59 -3.40
CA ALA A 65 -0.25 5.83 -2.17
C ALA A 65 0.59 4.54 -2.13
N GLN A 66 0.66 3.82 -3.25
CA GLN A 66 1.48 2.61 -3.38
C GLN A 66 2.98 2.93 -3.28
N GLY A 67 3.43 4.06 -3.85
CA GLY A 67 4.80 4.55 -3.66
C GLY A 67 5.12 4.80 -2.18
N ASN A 68 4.24 5.50 -1.47
CA ASN A 68 4.39 5.77 -0.04
C ASN A 68 4.42 4.48 0.79
N LEU A 69 3.56 3.51 0.50
CA LEU A 69 3.60 2.19 1.16
C LEU A 69 4.88 1.42 0.87
N GLY A 70 5.37 1.44 -0.37
CA GLY A 70 6.62 0.80 -0.74
C GLY A 70 7.77 1.34 0.10
N THR A 71 7.83 2.67 0.23
CA THR A 71 8.83 3.34 1.08
C THR A 71 8.64 3.02 2.56
N GLN A 72 7.41 3.03 3.08
CA GLN A 72 7.14 2.66 4.48
C GLN A 72 7.54 1.21 4.78
N LYS A 73 7.21 0.27 3.89
CA LYS A 73 7.61 -1.13 4.01
C LYS A 73 9.14 -1.26 4.07
N GLN A 74 9.86 -0.58 3.18
CA GLN A 74 11.32 -0.59 3.18
C GLN A 74 11.89 0.00 4.47
N ASN A 75 11.28 1.07 4.99
CA ASN A 75 11.71 1.66 6.26
C ASN A 75 11.50 0.71 7.44
N VAL A 76 10.35 0.04 7.53
CA VAL A 76 10.07 -0.95 8.58
C VAL A 76 11.03 -2.14 8.48
N LEU A 77 11.32 -2.63 7.27
CA LEU A 77 12.31 -3.70 7.06
C LEU A 77 13.72 -3.28 7.48
N LYS A 78 14.11 -2.03 7.21
CA LYS A 78 15.38 -1.47 7.65
C LYS A 78 15.47 -1.39 9.18
N GLN A 79 14.41 -0.92 9.84
CA GLN A 79 14.34 -0.89 11.30
C GLN A 79 14.42 -2.29 11.91
N LEU A 80 13.79 -3.29 11.28
CA LEU A 80 13.86 -4.67 11.74
C LEU A 80 15.30 -5.21 11.62
N ALA A 81 15.98 -4.98 10.50
CA ALA A 81 17.36 -5.40 10.29
C ALA A 81 18.32 -4.73 11.31
N GLU A 82 18.12 -3.44 11.61
CA GLU A 82 18.89 -2.73 12.63
C GLU A 82 18.67 -3.35 14.03
N LEU A 83 17.45 -3.75 14.36
CA LEU A 83 17.15 -4.43 15.63
C LEU A 83 17.77 -5.84 15.71
N GLU A 84 17.79 -6.59 14.60
CA GLU A 84 18.45 -7.89 14.51
C GLU A 84 19.97 -7.77 14.73
N GLU A 85 20.61 -6.77 14.12
CA GLU A 85 22.04 -6.49 14.30
C GLU A 85 22.36 -6.09 15.76
N ILE A 86 21.52 -5.26 16.39
CA ILE A 86 21.67 -4.90 17.81
C ILE A 86 21.51 -6.14 18.70
N GLN A 87 20.56 -7.03 18.38
CA GLN A 87 20.34 -8.25 19.13
C GLN A 87 21.50 -9.23 18.99
N GLU A 88 22.11 -9.35 17.82
CA GLU A 88 23.27 -10.24 17.58
C GLU A 88 24.54 -9.72 18.25
N ASN A 89 24.73 -8.40 18.29
CA ASN A 89 25.87 -7.76 18.94
C ASN A 89 25.69 -7.52 20.45
N ARG A 90 24.53 -7.88 21.00
CA ARG A 90 24.24 -7.75 22.43
C ARG A 90 25.07 -8.74 23.25
N THR A 91 25.73 -8.26 24.29
CA THR A 91 26.32 -9.12 25.32
C THR A 91 25.23 -9.92 26.03
N LEU A 92 25.35 -11.26 26.00
CA LEU A 92 24.40 -12.18 26.63
C LEU A 92 24.15 -11.80 28.09
N ARG A 93 22.89 -11.88 28.53
CA ARG A 93 22.60 -11.65 29.96
C ARG A 93 23.20 -12.78 30.79
N PRO A 94 23.64 -12.53 32.03
CA PRO A 94 24.23 -13.54 32.90
C PRO A 94 23.37 -14.82 33.01
N GLU A 95 22.05 -14.66 32.97
CA GLU A 95 21.05 -15.73 33.05
C GLU A 95 21.06 -16.67 31.82
N GLU A 96 21.42 -16.17 30.64
CA GLU A 96 21.52 -16.95 29.39
C GLU A 96 22.86 -17.70 29.27
N ILE A 97 23.89 -17.24 29.99
CA ILE A 97 25.23 -17.85 30.02
C ILE A 97 25.21 -19.13 30.86
N THR A 98 24.44 -19.17 31.95
CA THR A 98 24.36 -20.33 32.85
C THR A 98 23.66 -21.54 32.20
N SER A 99 22.76 -21.30 31.24
CA SER A 99 22.00 -22.38 30.57
C SER A 99 22.78 -23.09 29.45
N LYS A 100 23.98 -22.63 29.08
CA LYS A 100 24.87 -23.30 28.11
C LYS A 100 25.98 -24.15 28.76
N GLN A 101 26.03 -24.22 30.08
CA GLN A 101 27.01 -25.02 30.83
C GLN A 101 26.43 -26.31 31.45
N HIS A 102 25.23 -26.75 31.01
CA HIS A 102 24.69 -28.08 31.30
C HIS A 102 24.23 -28.76 30.02
#